data_AF-A0A358XZP2-F1
#
_entry.id   AF-A0A358XZP2-F1
#
_cell.length_a   1.000
_cell.length_b   1.000
_cell.length_c   1.000
_cell.angle_alpha   90.00
_cell.angle_beta   90.00
_cell.angle_gamma   90.00
#
_symmetry.space_group_name_H-M   'P 1'
#
loop_
_entity.id
_entity.type
_entity.pdbx_description
1 polymer ?
#
loop_
_entity_poly.entity_id
_entity_poly.type
_entity_poly.pdbx_seq_one_letter_code
_entity_poly.pdbx_strand_id
1 'polypeptide(L)' 'PISVLRLDELDPYVTGNKGFKLKHNLLRLQLHDRTRLLTFGGAYSNHLVAVA' A
#
# COMPACT_ATOMS: atom_id res chain seq x y z
N PRO A 1 -10.17 8.17 28.20
CA PRO A 1 -10.79 7.49 27.04
C PRO A 1 -9.73 7.06 26.02
N ILE A 2 -9.87 5.85 25.46
CA ILE A 2 -8.96 5.30 24.45
C ILE A 2 -9.66 5.37 23.09
N SER A 3 -8.94 5.82 22.07
CA SER A 3 -9.40 5.86 20.69
C SER A 3 -8.43 5.09 19.79
N VAL A 4 -8.94 4.45 18.75
CA VAL A 4 -8.16 3.66 17.78
C VAL A 4 -8.50 4.11 16.37
N LEU A 5 -7.47 4.36 15.56
CA LEU A 5 -7.64 4.66 14.14
C LEU A 5 -7.66 3.35 13.33
N ARG A 6 -8.84 2.98 12.81
CA ARG A 6 -9.12 1.73 12.08
C ARG A 6 -8.75 1.83 10.59
N LEU A 7 -7.45 1.93 10.31
CA LEU A 7 -6.96 2.01 8.91
C LEU A 7 -7.22 0.74 8.09
N ASP A 8 -7.51 -0.38 8.75
CA ASP A 8 -7.86 -1.65 8.13
C ASP A 8 -9.27 -1.68 7.51
N GLU A 9 -10.16 -0.78 7.91
CA GLU A 9 -11.53 -0.69 7.38
C GLU A 9 -11.66 0.23 6.16
N LEU A 10 -10.56 0.88 5.76
CA LEU A 10 -10.58 1.89 4.69
C LEU A 10 -10.71 1.29 3.29
N ASP A 11 -10.15 0.10 3.07
CA ASP A 11 -10.16 -0.57 1.77
C ASP A 11 -10.16 -2.10 1.97
N PRO A 12 -11.03 -2.85 1.27
CA PRO A 12 -11.14 -4.30 1.44
C PRO A 12 -9.92 -5.09 0.94
N TYR A 13 -9.07 -4.49 0.09
CA TYR A 13 -7.89 -5.13 -0.50
C TYR A 13 -6.58 -4.49 -0.02
N VAL A 14 -6.55 -3.16 0.09
CA VAL A 14 -5.39 -2.38 0.55
C VAL A 14 -5.53 -2.05 2.04
N THR A 15 -5.51 -3.09 2.86
CA THR A 15 -5.76 -2.94 4.31
C THR A 15 -4.61 -2.26 5.05
N GLY A 16 -4.96 -1.43 6.04
CA GLY A 16 -4.02 -0.82 6.97
C GLY A 16 -3.21 0.33 6.36
N ASN A 17 -1.98 0.51 6.80
CA ASN A 17 -1.18 1.69 6.44
C ASN A 17 -0.49 1.63 5.07
N LYS A 18 -0.68 0.56 4.29
CA LYS A 18 0.10 0.33 3.06
C LYS A 18 -0.26 1.29 1.94
N GLY A 19 -1.54 1.58 1.73
CA GLY A 19 -1.98 2.55 0.72
C GLY A 19 -1.34 3.93 0.93
N PHE A 20 -1.28 4.41 2.18
CA PHE A 20 -0.63 5.67 2.52
C PHE A 20 0.88 5.69 2.22
N LYS A 21 1.55 4.55 2.42
CA LYS A 21 2.98 4.40 2.12
C LYS A 21 3.24 4.30 0.62
N LEU A 22 2.36 3.66 -0.13
CA LEU A 22 2.51 3.44 -1.57
C LEU A 22 2.19 4.67 -2.42
N LYS A 23 1.31 5.56 -1.94
CA LYS A 23 0.86 6.76 -2.67
C LYS A 23 1.99 7.49 -3.39
N HIS A 24 3.07 7.84 -2.69
CA HIS A 24 4.17 8.61 -3.28
C HIS A 24 5.03 7.80 -4.26
N ASN A 25 5.15 6.48 -4.06
CA ASN A 25 5.85 5.60 -5.00
C ASN A 25 5.07 5.46 -6.31
N LEU A 26 3.74 5.33 -6.23
CA LEU A 26 2.87 5.27 -7.40
C LEU A 26 2.84 6.58 -8.17
N LEU A 27 2.74 7.72 -7.46
CA LEU A 27 2.83 9.04 -8.09
C LEU A 27 4.18 9.23 -8.80
N ARG A 28 5.29 8.82 -8.17
CA ARG A 28 6.61 8.87 -8.80
C ARG A 28 6.70 7.98 -10.04
N LEU A 29 6.10 6.80 -10.01
CA LEU A 29 6.04 5.87 -11.14
C LEU A 29 5.28 6.50 -12.32
N GLN A 30 4.14 7.14 -12.05
CA GLN A 30 3.37 7.90 -13.04
C GLN A 30 4.14 9.10 -13.60
N LEU A 31 4.85 9.86 -12.75
CA LEU A 31 5.64 11.03 -13.17
C LEU A 31 6.83 10.68 -14.06
N HIS A 32 7.32 9.45 -14.02
CA HIS A 32 8.47 8.99 -14.81
C HIS A 32 8.07 8.03 -15.94
N ASP A 33 6.78 7.98 -16.30
CA ASP A 33 6.23 7.09 -17.33
C ASP A 33 6.69 5.63 -17.19
N ARG A 34 6.83 5.17 -15.95
CA ARG A 34 7.19 3.79 -15.64
C ARG A 34 5.91 2.98 -15.55
N THR A 35 5.93 1.76 -16.07
CA THR A 35 4.75 0.88 -16.11
C THR A 35 4.90 -0.36 -15.24
N ARG A 36 6.05 -0.51 -14.57
CA ARG A 36 6.38 -1.68 -13.75
C ARG A 36 6.85 -1.24 -12.37
N LEU A 37 6.33 -1.92 -11.36
CA LEU A 37 6.70 -1.75 -9.96
C LEU A 37 7.35 -3.03 -9.46
N LEU A 38 8.53 -2.91 -8.83
CA LEU A 38 9.20 -4.01 -8.14
C LEU A 38 9.10 -3.77 -6.64
N THR A 39 8.67 -4.80 -5.91
CA THR A 39 8.53 -4.76 -4.45
C THR A 39 8.94 -6.11 -3.87
N PHE A 40 9.20 -6.14 -2.57
CA PHE A 40 9.62 -7.34 -1.85
C PHE A 40 8.75 -7.56 -0.62
N GLY A 41 8.62 -8.82 -0.19
CA GLY A 41 7.88 -9.21 1.00
C GLY A 41 8.02 -10.71 1.28
N GLY A 42 7.64 -11.12 2.50
CA GLY A 42 7.53 -12.53 2.88
C GLY A 42 6.22 -13.18 2.42
N ALA A 43 6.06 -14.47 2.72
CA ALA A 43 4.95 -15.30 2.25
C ALA A 43 3.54 -14.76 2.55
N TYR A 44 3.36 -13.97 3.61
CA TYR A 44 2.07 -13.40 4.04
C TYR A 44 2.11 -11.85 4.10
N SER A 45 2.80 -11.23 3.15
CA SER A 45 3.00 -9.78 3.16
C SER A 45 1.77 -9.01 2.65
N ASN A 46 1.10 -8.30 3.56
CA ASN A 46 0.05 -7.33 3.20
C ASN A 46 0.56 -6.20 2.27
N HIS A 47 1.87 -5.97 2.24
CA HIS A 47 2.47 -5.03 1.28
C HIS A 47 2.49 -5.59 -0.14
N LEU A 48 2.67 -6.91 -0.32
CA LEU A 48 2.58 -7.54 -1.64
C LEU A 48 1.15 -7.54 -2.14
N VAL A 49 0.18 -7.85 -1.25
CA VAL A 49 -1.25 -7.78 -1.58
C VAL A 49 -1.67 -6.36 -1.98
N ALA A 50 -1.19 -5.34 -1.27
CA ALA A 50 -1.48 -3.94 -1.59
C ALA A 50 -0.83 -3.43 -2.90
N VAL A 51 0.12 -4.18 -3.47
CA VAL A 51 0.88 -3.79 -4.68
C VAL A 51 0.45 -4.60 -5.91
N ALA A 52 -0.01 -5.83 -5.73
CA ALA A 52 -0.42 -6.75 -6.80
C ALA A 52 -1.73 -6.29 -7.46
#